data_AF-A0A495VUT3-F1
#
_entry.id   AF-A0A495VUT3-F1
#
_cell.length_a   1.000
_cell.length_b   1.000
_cell.length_c   1.000
_cell.angle_alpha   90.00
_cell.angle_beta   90.00
_cell.angle_gamma   90.00
#
_symmetry.space_group_name_H-M   'P 1'
#
loop_
_entity.id
_entity.type
_entity.pdbx_description
1 polymer ?
#
loop_
_entity_poly.entity_id
_entity_poly.type
_entity_poly.pdbx_seq_one_letter_code
_entity_poly.pdbx_strand_id
1 'polypeptide(L)'
;MPAGIRAVTRLLLDLDARPGVRGLGDLAVRAFRAAPPVTAANAGALAELAGVAGWILFEEERQAEAHAHNLAALALARDDDARTPTLLNMAMQQTHVGRFRAALDLVARGESTTRSTRVRAMFALRRARVHSRTRRQAEALRAVDRAWAALDDDDRAPPWAWWIDETEVRAHRAAVLANLGRLAEAAGTFPADDDLRFREVVRAMRFRTLSALGRWDGPPPVFTSPRAARTAFGRAGRVTAREPTGHDPAPTRAAPTERGGPDAATPGTCPQPVDSL
;
A
#
# COMPACT_ATOMS: atom_id res chain seq x y z
N MET A 1 22.35 21.08 -1.35
CA MET A 1 21.13 21.12 -0.51
C MET A 1 20.00 20.21 -1.04
N PRO A 2 19.55 20.27 -2.31
CA PRO A 2 18.48 19.39 -2.81
C PRO A 2 18.79 17.89 -2.72
N ALA A 3 20.06 17.52 -2.85
CA ALA A 3 20.53 16.14 -2.70
C ALA A 3 20.18 15.53 -1.32
N GLY A 4 20.24 16.32 -0.24
CA GLY A 4 19.90 15.85 1.11
C GLY A 4 18.41 15.56 1.26
N ILE A 5 17.55 16.42 0.72
CA ILE A 5 16.09 16.22 0.73
C ILE A 5 15.74 14.96 -0.06
N ARG A 6 16.28 14.80 -1.27
CA ARG A 6 16.02 13.59 -2.08
C ARG A 6 16.58 12.32 -1.44
N ALA A 7 17.72 12.38 -0.74
CA ALA A 7 18.24 11.23 0.01
C ALA A 7 17.28 10.80 1.12
N VAL A 8 16.72 11.75 1.88
CA VAL A 8 15.70 11.47 2.90
C VAL A 8 14.41 10.92 2.27
N THR A 9 13.95 11.48 1.16
CA THR A 9 12.79 10.96 0.42
C THR A 9 12.98 9.51 -0.01
N ARG A 10 14.15 9.17 -0.57
CA ARG A 10 14.48 7.78 -0.94
C ARG A 10 14.52 6.86 0.28
N LEU A 11 15.14 7.29 1.37
CA LEU A 11 15.13 6.51 2.62
C LEU A 11 13.70 6.23 3.10
N LEU A 12 12.81 7.22 3.04
CA LEU A 12 11.39 7.01 3.39
C LEU A 12 10.71 6.01 2.47
N LEU A 13 10.96 6.06 1.16
CA LEU A 13 10.43 5.08 0.20
C LEU A 13 10.97 3.67 0.45
N ASP A 14 12.28 3.54 0.71
CA ASP A 14 12.93 2.26 1.00
C ASP A 14 12.40 1.65 2.31
N LEU A 15 12.16 2.49 3.33
CA LEU A 15 11.52 2.06 4.57
C LEU A 15 10.05 1.73 4.35
N ASP A 16 9.35 2.48 3.48
CA ASP A 16 7.94 2.20 3.17
C ASP A 16 7.79 0.84 2.50
N ALA A 17 8.72 0.46 1.62
CA ALA A 17 8.71 -0.83 0.94
C ALA A 17 8.98 -2.03 1.87
N ARG A 18 9.57 -1.82 3.05
CA ARG A 18 9.96 -2.91 3.96
C ARG A 18 8.77 -3.41 4.79
N PRO A 19 8.54 -4.73 4.86
CA PRO A 19 7.56 -5.31 5.77
C PRO A 19 7.88 -4.96 7.23
N GLY A 20 6.84 -4.72 8.04
CA GLY A 20 6.95 -4.59 9.49
C GLY A 20 7.37 -3.21 10.01
N VAL A 21 7.73 -2.27 9.13
CA VAL A 21 8.04 -0.89 9.54
C VAL A 21 6.79 -0.18 10.06
N ARG A 22 6.90 0.46 11.23
CA ARG A 22 5.82 1.20 11.89
C ARG A 22 6.27 2.62 12.25
N GLY A 23 5.32 3.54 12.40
CA GLY A 23 5.59 4.92 12.83
C GLY A 23 6.35 5.75 11.78
N LEU A 24 6.24 5.35 10.50
CA LEU A 24 6.93 6.02 9.41
C LEU A 24 6.34 7.42 9.15
N GLY A 25 5.05 7.62 9.44
CA GLY A 25 4.40 8.92 9.32
C GLY A 25 5.03 9.97 10.25
N ASP A 26 5.41 9.60 11.47
CA ASP A 26 6.09 10.53 12.37
C ASP A 26 7.48 10.90 11.87
N LEU A 27 8.20 9.93 11.30
CA LEU A 27 9.49 10.20 10.66
C LEU A 27 9.32 11.12 9.44
N ALA A 28 8.32 10.88 8.60
CA ALA A 28 8.03 11.70 7.42
C ALA A 28 7.65 13.14 7.81
N VAL A 29 6.83 13.33 8.84
CA VAL A 29 6.46 14.65 9.37
C VAL A 29 7.69 15.38 9.93
N ARG A 30 8.54 14.69 10.71
CA ARG A 30 9.78 15.28 11.22
C ARG A 30 10.73 15.67 10.08
N ALA A 31 10.90 14.81 9.08
CA ALA A 31 11.72 15.07 7.90
C ALA A 31 11.24 16.31 7.14
N PHE A 32 9.94 16.43 6.90
CA PHE A 32 9.37 17.59 6.20
C PHE A 32 9.51 18.88 7.02
N ARG A 33 9.28 18.84 8.33
CA ARG A 33 9.44 20.01 9.22
C ARG A 33 10.89 20.47 9.37
N ALA A 34 11.84 19.55 9.35
CA ALA A 34 13.27 19.84 9.45
C ALA A 34 13.87 20.29 8.11
N ALA A 35 13.11 20.25 7.01
CA ALA A 35 13.60 20.63 5.71
C ALA A 35 13.90 22.15 5.65
N PRO A 36 14.90 22.57 4.86
CA PRO A 36 15.25 23.99 4.76
C PRO A 36 14.10 24.79 4.14
N PRO A 37 14.07 26.13 4.36
CA PRO A 37 13.08 27.00 3.72
C PRO A 37 12.98 26.80 2.20
N VAL A 38 11.78 26.96 1.68
CA VAL A 38 11.50 26.79 0.25
C VAL A 38 12.27 27.84 -0.56
N THR A 39 12.98 27.37 -1.58
CA THR A 39 13.66 28.18 -2.60
C THR A 39 13.31 27.63 -3.97
N ALA A 40 13.52 28.40 -5.04
CA ALA A 40 13.34 27.91 -6.40
C ALA A 40 14.18 26.64 -6.66
N ALA A 41 15.39 26.57 -6.09
CA ALA A 41 16.32 25.45 -6.27
C ALA A 41 15.91 24.16 -5.54
N ASN A 42 15.10 24.22 -4.48
CA ASN A 42 14.70 23.03 -3.70
C ASN A 42 13.20 22.70 -3.78
N ALA A 43 12.37 23.54 -4.40
CA ALA A 43 10.92 23.37 -4.45
C ALA A 43 10.49 21.99 -4.98
N GLY A 44 11.09 21.50 -6.06
CA GLY A 44 10.77 20.18 -6.60
C GLY A 44 11.09 19.02 -5.66
N ALA A 45 12.23 19.08 -4.97
CA ALA A 45 12.61 18.05 -3.99
C ALA A 45 11.70 18.08 -2.75
N LEU A 46 11.29 19.27 -2.30
CA LEU A 46 10.32 19.42 -1.23
C LEU A 46 8.91 18.95 -1.63
N ALA A 47 8.52 19.17 -2.89
CA ALA A 47 7.27 18.66 -3.43
C ALA A 47 7.23 17.12 -3.38
N GLU A 48 8.33 16.47 -3.80
CA GLU A 48 8.48 15.02 -3.73
C GLU A 48 8.41 14.51 -2.27
N LEU A 49 9.17 15.13 -1.35
CA LEU A 49 9.14 14.78 0.07
C LEU A 49 7.73 14.92 0.67
N ALA A 50 7.05 16.02 0.36
CA ALA A 50 5.67 16.25 0.82
C ALA A 50 4.69 15.22 0.25
N GLY A 51 4.83 14.84 -1.02
CA GLY A 51 3.99 13.83 -1.67
C GLY A 51 4.19 12.44 -1.06
N VAL A 52 5.44 12.05 -0.78
CA VAL A 52 5.78 10.80 -0.10
C VAL A 52 5.28 10.80 1.35
N ALA A 53 5.44 11.90 2.08
CA ALA A 53 4.87 12.05 3.41
C ALA A 53 3.33 11.92 3.38
N GLY A 54 2.68 12.54 2.39
CA GLY A 54 1.24 12.44 2.17
C GLY A 54 0.76 11.01 1.92
N TRP A 55 1.53 10.21 1.17
CA TRP A 55 1.27 8.78 0.97
C TRP A 55 1.39 7.98 2.26
N ILE A 56 2.50 8.10 2.97
CA ILE A 56 2.77 7.35 4.21
C ILE A 56 1.69 7.65 5.26
N LEU A 57 1.36 8.93 5.46
CA LEU A 57 0.32 9.34 6.40
C LEU A 57 -1.06 8.81 5.99
N PHE A 58 -1.32 8.66 4.69
CA PHE A 58 -2.55 8.06 4.20
C PHE A 58 -2.63 6.56 4.53
N GLU A 59 -1.55 5.81 4.33
CA GLU A 59 -1.43 4.40 4.74
C GLU A 59 -1.60 4.22 6.26
N GLU A 60 -1.13 5.19 7.05
CA GLU A 60 -1.30 5.21 8.50
C GLU A 60 -2.67 5.72 8.99
N GLU A 61 -3.62 5.97 8.08
CA GLU A 61 -4.96 6.49 8.39
C GLU A 61 -5.00 7.90 9.03
N ARG A 62 -3.92 8.68 8.88
CA ARG A 62 -3.79 10.08 9.36
C ARG A 62 -4.28 11.08 8.32
N GLN A 63 -5.59 10.99 8.02
CA GLN A 63 -6.20 11.62 6.84
C GLN A 63 -6.00 13.15 6.75
N ALA A 64 -6.14 13.88 7.85
CA ALA A 64 -5.98 15.34 7.84
C ALA A 64 -4.54 15.76 7.50
N GLU A 65 -3.55 15.10 8.12
CA GLU A 65 -2.14 15.38 7.87
C GLU A 65 -1.71 14.96 6.47
N ALA A 66 -2.15 13.78 6.02
CA ALA A 66 -1.93 13.32 4.64
C ALA A 66 -2.47 14.33 3.62
N HIS A 67 -3.65 14.90 3.88
CA HIS A 67 -4.23 15.90 2.99
C HIS A 67 -3.38 17.18 2.96
N ALA A 68 -2.96 17.67 4.12
CA ALA A 68 -2.13 18.88 4.23
C ALA A 68 -0.78 18.72 3.49
N HIS A 69 -0.12 17.57 3.64
CA HIS A 69 1.15 17.31 2.95
C HIS A 69 0.97 17.20 1.44
N ASN A 70 -0.10 16.55 0.96
CA ASN A 70 -0.38 16.51 -0.48
C ASN A 70 -0.70 17.89 -1.06
N LEU A 71 -1.39 18.77 -0.31
CA LEU A 71 -1.60 20.16 -0.74
C LEU A 71 -0.28 20.93 -0.84
N ALA A 72 0.61 20.77 0.15
CA ALA A 72 1.94 21.34 0.11
C ALA A 72 2.74 20.83 -1.11
N ALA A 73 2.68 19.53 -1.39
CA ALA A 73 3.29 18.92 -2.56
C ALA A 73 2.81 19.56 -3.87
N LEU A 74 1.49 19.72 -4.04
CA LEU A 74 0.92 20.38 -5.23
C LEU A 74 1.34 21.85 -5.37
N ALA A 75 1.42 22.59 -4.25
CA ALA A 75 1.84 23.99 -4.25
C ALA A 75 3.32 24.16 -4.64
N LEU A 76 4.15 23.17 -4.32
CA LEU A 76 5.59 23.18 -4.59
C LEU A 76 5.96 22.56 -5.95
N ALA A 77 5.11 21.68 -6.49
CA ALA A 77 5.37 20.94 -7.72
C ALA A 77 5.50 21.86 -8.95
N ARG A 78 6.69 21.85 -9.55
CA ARG A 78 7.00 22.61 -10.78
C ARG A 78 6.81 21.77 -12.04
N ASP A 79 6.94 20.46 -11.92
CA ASP A 79 6.84 19.47 -12.98
C ASP A 79 5.71 18.46 -12.71
N ASP A 80 5.51 17.57 -13.67
CA ASP A 80 4.51 16.51 -13.57
C ASP A 80 5.00 15.31 -12.75
N ASP A 81 6.30 15.19 -12.50
CA ASP A 81 6.90 14.10 -11.73
C ASP A 81 6.50 14.15 -10.26
N ALA A 82 6.43 15.34 -9.65
CA ALA A 82 5.88 15.49 -8.31
C ALA A 82 4.34 15.64 -8.31
N ARG A 83 3.79 16.33 -9.32
CA ARG A 83 2.36 16.66 -9.36
C ARG A 83 1.48 15.43 -9.59
N THR A 84 1.84 14.58 -10.53
CA THR A 84 0.99 13.47 -10.98
C THR A 84 0.80 12.41 -9.89
N PRO A 85 1.84 11.89 -9.22
CA PRO A 85 1.68 10.98 -8.09
C PRO A 85 0.85 11.60 -6.97
N THR A 86 1.03 12.90 -6.71
CA THR A 86 0.26 13.63 -5.69
C THR A 86 -1.24 13.65 -6.03
N LEU A 87 -1.61 13.90 -7.29
CA LEU A 87 -3.01 13.83 -7.73
C LEU A 87 -3.59 12.42 -7.59
N LEU A 88 -2.83 11.37 -7.93
CA LEU A 88 -3.25 9.97 -7.76
C LEU A 88 -3.48 9.63 -6.29
N ASN A 89 -2.58 10.08 -5.40
CA ASN A 89 -2.65 9.89 -3.96
C ASN A 89 -3.88 10.60 -3.37
N MET A 90 -4.06 11.88 -3.70
CA MET A 90 -5.22 12.64 -3.26
C MET A 90 -6.53 12.05 -3.79
N ALA A 91 -6.61 11.60 -5.05
CA ALA A 91 -7.83 11.00 -5.59
C ALA A 91 -8.23 9.74 -4.82
N MET A 92 -7.25 8.89 -4.51
CA MET A 92 -7.48 7.71 -3.67
C MET A 92 -7.88 8.09 -2.24
N GLN A 93 -7.21 9.07 -1.64
CA GLN A 93 -7.54 9.59 -0.32
C GLN A 93 -8.97 10.14 -0.25
N GLN A 94 -9.37 11.02 -1.19
CA GLN A 94 -10.71 11.59 -1.23
C GLN A 94 -11.77 10.51 -1.43
N THR A 95 -11.47 9.51 -2.26
CA THR A 95 -12.31 8.33 -2.40
C THR A 95 -12.46 7.58 -1.08
N HIS A 96 -11.36 7.38 -0.34
CA HIS A 96 -11.32 6.69 0.95
C HIS A 96 -12.26 7.33 1.96
N VAL A 97 -12.16 8.66 2.12
CA VAL A 97 -12.95 9.46 3.07
C VAL A 97 -14.34 9.85 2.57
N GLY A 98 -14.79 9.34 1.41
CA GLY A 98 -16.15 9.56 0.89
C GLY A 98 -16.38 10.89 0.16
N ARG A 99 -15.32 11.66 -0.12
CA ARG A 99 -15.40 12.90 -0.91
C ARG A 99 -15.31 12.61 -2.41
N PHE A 100 -16.29 11.87 -2.93
CA PHE A 100 -16.27 11.30 -4.28
C PHE A 100 -16.20 12.33 -5.41
N ARG A 101 -16.88 13.48 -5.27
CA ARG A 101 -16.82 14.55 -6.27
C ARG A 101 -15.39 15.10 -6.40
N ALA A 102 -14.78 15.46 -5.26
CA ALA A 102 -13.40 15.94 -5.23
C ALA A 102 -12.41 14.91 -5.79
N ALA A 103 -12.63 13.61 -5.53
CA ALA A 103 -11.84 12.55 -6.14
C ALA A 103 -11.94 12.54 -7.67
N LEU A 104 -13.14 12.67 -8.23
CA LEU A 104 -13.34 12.70 -9.68
C LEU A 104 -12.75 13.95 -10.33
N ASP A 105 -12.79 15.10 -9.66
CA ASP A 105 -12.18 16.34 -10.14
C ASP A 105 -10.65 16.20 -10.23
N LEU A 106 -10.01 15.59 -9.22
CA LEU A 106 -8.58 15.27 -9.23
C LEU A 106 -8.21 14.30 -10.35
N VAL A 107 -9.02 13.25 -10.55
CA VAL A 107 -8.85 12.29 -11.64
C VAL A 107 -8.94 12.98 -13.00
N ALA A 108 -9.97 13.80 -13.23
CA ALA A 108 -10.16 14.51 -14.49
C ALA A 108 -8.98 15.45 -14.80
N ARG A 109 -8.50 16.18 -13.78
CA ARG A 109 -7.32 17.04 -13.91
C ARG A 109 -6.08 16.23 -14.29
N GLY A 110 -5.85 15.11 -13.62
CA GLY A 110 -4.74 14.19 -13.94
C GLY A 110 -4.81 13.64 -15.37
N GLU A 111 -5.95 13.10 -15.77
CA GLU A 111 -6.18 12.58 -17.13
C GLU A 111 -5.95 13.64 -18.21
N SER A 112 -6.36 14.90 -17.96
CA SER A 112 -6.22 16.00 -18.92
C SER A 112 -4.77 16.49 -19.13
N THR A 113 -3.86 16.18 -18.21
CA THR A 113 -2.49 16.70 -18.22
C THR A 113 -1.45 15.64 -18.60
N THR A 114 -1.73 14.37 -18.31
CA THR A 114 -0.76 13.30 -18.59
C THR A 114 -0.68 12.94 -20.07
N ARG A 115 0.56 12.74 -20.55
CA ARG A 115 0.84 12.21 -21.90
C ARG A 115 1.01 10.69 -21.93
N SER A 116 1.27 10.06 -20.78
CA SER A 116 1.48 8.62 -20.61
C SER A 116 0.15 7.87 -20.59
N THR A 117 0.01 6.85 -21.45
CA THR A 117 -1.12 5.89 -21.42
C THR A 117 -1.14 5.12 -20.11
N ARG A 118 0.02 4.68 -19.62
CA ARG A 118 0.17 3.97 -18.35
C ARG A 118 -0.34 4.80 -17.17
N VAL A 119 0.01 6.09 -17.11
CA VAL A 119 -0.52 7.01 -16.10
C VAL A 119 -2.03 7.26 -16.27
N ARG A 120 -2.55 7.31 -17.50
CA ARG A 120 -4.00 7.35 -17.74
C ARG A 120 -4.71 6.12 -17.19
N ALA A 121 -4.10 4.93 -17.31
CA ALA A 121 -4.64 3.70 -16.72
C ALA A 121 -4.82 3.85 -15.20
N MET A 122 -3.81 4.40 -14.52
CA MET A 122 -3.85 4.61 -13.06
C MET A 122 -5.00 5.55 -12.65
N PHE A 123 -5.20 6.65 -13.37
CA PHE A 123 -6.35 7.54 -13.13
C PHE A 123 -7.69 6.86 -13.43
N ALA A 124 -7.77 6.05 -14.49
CA ALA A 124 -8.96 5.28 -14.79
C ALA A 124 -9.31 4.29 -13.66
N LEU A 125 -8.31 3.67 -13.01
CA LEU A 125 -8.53 2.84 -11.82
C LEU A 125 -9.01 3.65 -10.61
N ARG A 126 -8.46 4.85 -10.39
CA ARG A 126 -8.97 5.76 -9.33
C ARG A 126 -10.44 6.12 -9.60
N ARG A 127 -10.80 6.39 -10.86
CA ARG A 127 -12.19 6.62 -11.30
C ARG A 127 -13.09 5.42 -11.03
N ALA A 128 -12.63 4.22 -11.40
CA ALA A 128 -13.36 2.97 -11.19
C ALA A 128 -13.67 2.75 -9.70
N ARG A 129 -12.69 3.04 -8.82
CA ARG A 129 -12.88 2.97 -7.37
C ARG A 129 -13.97 3.92 -6.88
N VAL A 130 -14.01 5.16 -7.37
CA VAL A 130 -15.11 6.10 -7.03
C VAL A 130 -16.45 5.54 -7.48
N HIS A 131 -16.59 5.19 -8.76
CA HIS A 131 -17.85 4.70 -9.32
C HIS A 131 -18.36 3.44 -8.61
N SER A 132 -17.46 2.51 -8.25
CA SER A 132 -17.82 1.31 -7.50
C SER A 132 -18.42 1.63 -6.12
N ARG A 133 -17.86 2.64 -5.42
CA ARG A 133 -18.35 3.06 -4.10
C ARG A 133 -19.65 3.85 -4.16
N THR A 134 -19.96 4.46 -5.31
CA THR A 134 -21.23 5.14 -5.58
C THR A 134 -22.23 4.27 -6.35
N ARG A 135 -22.01 2.94 -6.41
CA ARG A 135 -22.91 1.95 -7.07
C ARG A 135 -23.16 2.21 -8.56
N ARG A 136 -22.28 2.94 -9.25
CA ARG A 136 -22.32 3.19 -10.70
C ARG A 136 -21.62 2.06 -11.44
N GLN A 137 -22.27 0.90 -11.51
CA GLN A 137 -21.66 -0.36 -11.98
C GLN A 137 -21.08 -0.24 -13.40
N ALA A 138 -21.87 0.26 -14.35
CA ALA A 138 -21.46 0.30 -15.75
C ALA A 138 -20.26 1.24 -15.94
N GLU A 139 -20.25 2.40 -15.28
CA GLU A 139 -19.14 3.34 -15.29
C GLU A 139 -17.90 2.78 -14.60
N ALA A 140 -18.06 2.03 -13.50
CA ALA A 140 -16.95 1.42 -12.79
C ALA A 140 -16.24 0.38 -13.66
N LEU A 141 -16.99 -0.52 -14.30
CA LEU A 141 -16.42 -1.56 -15.17
C LEU A 141 -15.80 -0.98 -16.43
N ARG A 142 -16.47 -0.03 -17.10
CA ARG A 142 -15.88 0.70 -18.24
C ARG A 142 -14.56 1.40 -17.89
N ALA A 143 -14.44 1.93 -16.68
CA ALA A 143 -13.20 2.55 -16.24
C ALA A 143 -12.08 1.53 -16.00
N VAL A 144 -12.40 0.31 -15.54
CA VAL A 144 -11.44 -0.80 -15.46
C VAL A 144 -11.02 -1.25 -16.86
N ASP A 145 -11.95 -1.40 -17.79
CA ASP A 145 -11.64 -1.83 -19.16
C ASP A 145 -10.74 -0.81 -19.88
N ARG A 146 -10.97 0.50 -19.65
CA ARG A 146 -10.06 1.56 -20.11
C ARG A 146 -8.67 1.48 -19.49
N ALA A 147 -8.55 1.04 -18.24
CA ALA A 147 -7.25 0.85 -17.61
C ALA A 147 -6.49 -0.32 -18.25
N TRP A 148 -7.17 -1.44 -18.50
CA TRP A 148 -6.59 -2.58 -19.23
C TRP A 148 -6.06 -2.19 -20.61
N ALA A 149 -6.87 -1.49 -21.41
CA ALA A 149 -6.50 -1.06 -22.75
C ALA A 149 -5.34 -0.03 -22.78
N ALA A 150 -4.93 0.49 -21.63
CA ALA A 150 -3.89 1.50 -21.50
C ALA A 150 -2.61 0.98 -20.82
N LEU A 151 -2.51 -0.33 -20.54
CA LEU A 151 -1.31 -0.95 -19.96
C LEU A 151 -0.18 -1.18 -20.97
N ASP A 152 -0.53 -1.26 -22.26
CA ASP A 152 0.41 -1.56 -23.35
C ASP A 152 1.51 -0.49 -23.47
N ASP A 153 2.61 -0.90 -24.12
CA ASP A 153 3.90 -0.22 -24.22
C ASP A 153 3.82 1.31 -24.28
N ASP A 154 4.45 1.97 -23.31
CA ASP A 154 4.35 3.40 -23.09
C ASP A 154 5.73 4.00 -22.84
N ASP A 155 6.40 4.40 -23.91
CA ASP A 155 7.70 5.09 -23.89
C ASP A 155 7.68 6.40 -23.09
N ARG A 156 6.48 6.94 -22.83
CA ARG A 156 6.29 8.18 -22.07
C ARG A 156 5.97 7.91 -20.61
N ALA A 157 5.90 6.65 -20.18
CA ALA A 157 5.68 6.30 -18.79
C ALA A 157 6.87 6.80 -17.96
N PRO A 158 6.63 7.63 -16.94
CA PRO A 158 7.71 8.05 -16.05
C PRO A 158 8.19 6.82 -15.26
N PRO A 159 9.48 6.77 -14.84
CA PRO A 159 10.03 5.61 -14.16
C PRO A 159 9.19 5.15 -12.96
N TRP A 160 8.65 6.08 -12.16
CA TRP A 160 7.82 5.76 -10.99
C TRP A 160 6.51 5.03 -11.31
N ALA A 161 6.06 4.99 -12.57
CA ALA A 161 4.87 4.27 -12.99
C ALA A 161 5.10 2.75 -13.16
N TRP A 162 6.30 2.24 -12.83
CA TRP A 162 6.63 0.81 -12.93
C TRP A 162 5.69 -0.13 -12.16
N TRP A 163 5.01 0.36 -11.11
CA TRP A 163 4.19 -0.49 -10.23
C TRP A 163 2.82 -0.85 -10.81
N ILE A 164 2.36 -0.16 -11.87
CA ILE A 164 1.11 -0.53 -12.52
C ILE A 164 1.36 -1.59 -13.60
N ASP A 165 0.95 -2.81 -13.28
CA ASP A 165 1.05 -3.99 -14.13
C ASP A 165 -0.34 -4.67 -14.26
N GLU A 166 -0.40 -5.77 -15.02
CA GLU A 166 -1.63 -6.56 -15.15
C GLU A 166 -2.16 -7.07 -13.80
N THR A 167 -1.26 -7.43 -12.89
CA THR A 167 -1.59 -7.92 -11.54
C THR A 167 -2.32 -6.83 -10.76
N GLU A 168 -1.85 -5.59 -10.82
CA GLU A 168 -2.41 -4.45 -10.13
C GLU A 168 -3.76 -4.03 -10.73
N VAL A 169 -3.89 -4.06 -12.07
CA VAL A 169 -5.20 -3.82 -12.71
C VAL A 169 -6.21 -4.91 -12.33
N ARG A 170 -5.78 -6.18 -12.28
CA ARG A 170 -6.60 -7.30 -11.81
C ARG A 170 -7.02 -7.13 -10.34
N ALA A 171 -6.10 -6.74 -9.47
CA ALA A 171 -6.40 -6.42 -8.07
C ALA A 171 -7.45 -5.31 -7.93
N HIS A 172 -7.31 -4.24 -8.72
CA HIS A 172 -8.29 -3.16 -8.75
C HIS A 172 -9.66 -3.60 -9.28
N ARG A 173 -9.71 -4.47 -10.29
CA ARG A 173 -10.96 -5.07 -10.80
C ARG A 173 -11.66 -5.88 -9.71
N ALA A 174 -10.95 -6.75 -9.01
CA ALA A 174 -11.50 -7.52 -7.89
C ALA A 174 -12.06 -6.61 -6.79
N ALA A 175 -11.33 -5.55 -6.44
CA ALA A 175 -11.78 -4.58 -5.46
C ALA A 175 -13.03 -3.79 -5.91
N VAL A 176 -13.14 -3.46 -7.20
CA VAL A 176 -14.35 -2.84 -7.78
C VAL A 176 -15.54 -3.78 -7.68
N LEU A 177 -15.38 -5.05 -8.04
CA LEU A 177 -16.41 -6.08 -7.93
C LEU A 177 -16.87 -6.26 -6.47
N ALA A 178 -15.93 -6.31 -5.53
CA ALA A 178 -16.23 -6.42 -4.11
C ALA A 178 -17.05 -5.22 -3.60
N ASN A 179 -16.69 -3.99 -3.98
CA ASN A 179 -17.45 -2.78 -3.62
C ASN A 179 -18.86 -2.77 -4.21
N LEU A 180 -19.05 -3.36 -5.40
CA LEU A 180 -20.35 -3.51 -6.05
C LEU A 180 -21.20 -4.63 -5.42
N GLY A 181 -20.64 -5.44 -4.52
CA GLY A 181 -21.33 -6.57 -3.89
C GLY A 181 -21.24 -7.88 -4.68
N ARG A 182 -20.46 -7.92 -5.77
CA ARG A 182 -20.24 -9.11 -6.61
C ARG A 182 -19.13 -9.98 -6.00
N LEU A 183 -19.34 -10.44 -4.76
CA LEU A 183 -18.29 -11.03 -3.94
C LEU A 183 -17.71 -12.31 -4.54
N ALA A 184 -18.55 -13.20 -5.10
CA ALA A 184 -18.09 -14.45 -5.71
C ALA A 184 -17.15 -14.20 -6.90
N GLU A 185 -17.51 -13.26 -7.77
CA GLU A 185 -16.67 -12.86 -8.90
C GLU A 185 -15.39 -12.14 -8.44
N ALA A 186 -15.50 -11.27 -7.44
CA ALA A 186 -14.35 -10.63 -6.84
C ALA A 186 -13.35 -11.66 -6.29
N ALA A 187 -13.83 -12.67 -5.57
CA ALA A 187 -13.02 -13.74 -5.01
C ALA A 187 -12.26 -14.53 -6.09
N GLY A 188 -12.90 -14.81 -7.24
CA GLY A 188 -12.24 -15.45 -8.39
C GLY A 188 -11.30 -14.52 -9.18
N THR A 189 -11.35 -13.21 -8.94
CA THR A 189 -10.54 -12.23 -9.67
C THR A 189 -9.30 -11.78 -8.90
N PHE A 190 -9.31 -11.79 -7.57
CA PHE A 190 -8.15 -11.34 -6.79
C PHE A 190 -6.88 -12.12 -7.19
N PRO A 191 -5.74 -11.44 -7.38
CA PRO A 191 -4.48 -12.14 -7.58
C PRO A 191 -4.10 -12.96 -6.34
N ALA A 192 -3.14 -13.87 -6.51
CA ALA A 192 -2.50 -14.54 -5.39
C ALA A 192 -1.84 -13.51 -4.47
N ASP A 193 -1.74 -13.84 -3.18
CA ASP A 193 -1.05 -12.99 -2.21
C ASP A 193 0.45 -12.92 -2.54
N ASP A 194 1.03 -11.73 -2.39
CA ASP A 194 2.47 -11.49 -2.36
C ASP A 194 2.85 -10.67 -1.11
N ASP A 195 4.16 -10.51 -0.89
CA ASP A 195 4.68 -9.81 0.30
C ASP A 195 4.89 -8.30 0.07
N LEU A 196 4.38 -7.75 -1.03
CA LEU A 196 4.57 -6.34 -1.34
C LEU A 196 3.65 -5.48 -0.47
N ARG A 197 4.25 -4.59 0.33
CA ARG A 197 3.48 -3.79 1.30
C ARG A 197 2.40 -2.93 0.65
N PHE A 198 2.66 -2.37 -0.54
CA PHE A 198 1.67 -1.55 -1.25
C PHE A 198 0.44 -2.37 -1.71
N ARG A 199 0.54 -3.71 -1.76
CA ARG A 199 -0.56 -4.64 -2.03
C ARG A 199 -1.26 -5.15 -0.77
N GLU A 200 -0.84 -4.78 0.44
CA GLU A 200 -1.51 -5.21 1.69
C GLU A 200 -2.99 -4.86 1.73
N VAL A 201 -3.38 -3.71 1.17
CA VAL A 201 -4.81 -3.34 1.12
C VAL A 201 -5.60 -4.23 0.17
N VAL A 202 -4.98 -4.70 -0.92
CA VAL A 202 -5.62 -5.69 -1.81
C VAL A 202 -5.78 -7.01 -1.07
N ARG A 203 -4.75 -7.47 -0.36
CA ARG A 203 -4.82 -8.67 0.50
C ARG A 203 -5.91 -8.56 1.56
N ALA A 204 -6.03 -7.39 2.20
CA ALA A 204 -7.10 -7.10 3.15
C ALA A 204 -8.50 -7.17 2.52
N MET A 205 -8.66 -6.65 1.29
CA MET A 205 -9.92 -6.74 0.55
C MET A 205 -10.24 -8.19 0.16
N ARG A 206 -9.24 -8.97 -0.26
CA ARG A 206 -9.37 -10.40 -0.57
C ARG A 206 -9.81 -11.18 0.67
N PHE A 207 -9.10 -11.03 1.79
CA PHE A 207 -9.45 -11.63 3.08
C PHE A 207 -10.90 -11.33 3.48
N ARG A 208 -11.29 -10.05 3.45
CA ARG A 208 -12.67 -9.65 3.79
C ARG A 208 -13.70 -10.28 2.85
N THR A 209 -13.39 -10.36 1.56
CA THR A 209 -14.28 -10.93 0.55
C THR A 209 -14.46 -12.44 0.74
N LEU A 210 -13.37 -13.18 0.96
CA LEU A 210 -13.41 -14.62 1.20
C LEU A 210 -14.09 -14.95 2.53
N SER A 211 -13.81 -14.17 3.58
CA SER A 211 -14.47 -14.30 4.88
C SER A 211 -15.98 -14.09 4.77
N ALA A 212 -16.43 -13.06 4.04
CA ALA A 212 -17.85 -12.81 3.82
C ALA A 212 -18.57 -13.91 3.01
N LEU A 213 -17.81 -14.73 2.27
CA LEU A 213 -18.33 -15.89 1.54
C LEU A 213 -18.21 -17.21 2.34
N GLY A 214 -17.62 -17.20 3.54
CA GLY A 214 -17.29 -18.43 4.28
C GLY A 214 -16.21 -19.29 3.60
N ARG A 215 -15.35 -18.69 2.77
CA ARG A 215 -14.31 -19.36 1.96
C ARG A 215 -12.89 -19.10 2.46
N TRP A 216 -12.75 -18.53 3.67
CA TRP A 216 -11.46 -18.37 4.32
C TRP A 216 -11.28 -19.47 5.36
N ASP A 217 -10.24 -20.28 5.19
CA ASP A 217 -9.95 -21.48 5.98
C ASP A 217 -8.71 -21.33 6.91
N GLY A 218 -7.95 -20.24 6.75
CA GLY A 218 -6.78 -19.95 7.57
C GLY A 218 -7.04 -19.03 8.78
N PRO A 219 -6.02 -18.79 9.61
CA PRO A 219 -6.07 -17.71 10.60
C PRO A 219 -6.21 -16.34 9.92
N PRO A 220 -6.73 -15.31 10.60
CA PRO A 220 -6.74 -13.95 10.09
C PRO A 220 -5.32 -13.47 9.74
N PRO A 221 -5.08 -12.88 8.55
CA PRO A 221 -3.79 -12.31 8.21
C PRO A 221 -3.40 -11.15 9.13
N VAL A 222 -2.10 -10.96 9.30
CA VAL A 222 -1.55 -9.78 9.97
C VAL A 222 -1.25 -8.71 8.92
N PHE A 223 -1.69 -7.48 9.17
CA PHE A 223 -1.44 -6.33 8.32
C PHE A 223 -0.55 -5.32 9.04
N THR A 224 0.44 -4.77 8.34
CA THR A 224 1.36 -3.77 8.90
C THR A 224 0.85 -2.35 8.64
N SER A 225 0.17 -2.13 7.51
CA SER A 225 -0.55 -0.89 7.19
C SER A 225 -1.83 -0.76 8.04
N PRO A 226 -1.99 0.31 8.83
CA PRO A 226 -3.24 0.60 9.52
C PRO A 226 -4.45 0.66 8.57
N ARG A 227 -4.26 1.12 7.33
CA ARG A 227 -5.30 1.14 6.28
C ARG A 227 -5.68 -0.27 5.85
N ALA A 228 -4.72 -1.17 5.69
CA ALA A 228 -5.00 -2.58 5.38
C ALA A 228 -5.74 -3.27 6.53
N ALA A 229 -5.29 -3.08 7.78
CA ALA A 229 -5.99 -3.59 8.95
C ALA A 229 -7.44 -3.08 9.03
N ARG A 230 -7.66 -1.77 8.84
CA ARG A 230 -8.99 -1.17 8.78
C ARG A 230 -9.84 -1.71 7.63
N THR A 231 -9.22 -2.01 6.49
CA THR A 231 -9.92 -2.56 5.32
C THR A 231 -10.39 -4.00 5.57
N ALA A 232 -9.56 -4.81 6.23
CA ALA A 232 -9.84 -6.19 6.56
C ALA A 232 -10.92 -6.32 7.64
N PHE A 233 -10.77 -5.58 8.75
CA PHE A 233 -11.55 -5.78 9.97
C PHE A 233 -12.58 -4.67 10.26
N GLY A 234 -12.63 -3.62 9.43
CA GLY A 234 -13.47 -2.45 9.68
C GLY A 234 -12.86 -1.46 10.66
N ARG A 235 -13.67 -0.58 11.25
CA ARG A 235 -13.21 0.38 12.27
C ARG A 235 -12.78 -0.43 13.50
N ALA A 236 -11.48 -0.66 13.62
CA ALA A 236 -10.85 -1.60 14.53
C ALA A 236 -11.49 -1.61 15.94
N GLY A 237 -12.09 -2.74 16.31
CA GLY A 237 -11.83 -3.27 17.65
C GLY A 237 -10.31 -3.45 17.78
N ARG A 238 -9.74 -2.95 18.87
CA ARG A 238 -8.32 -3.02 19.18
C ARG A 238 -7.76 -4.39 18.83
N VAL A 239 -6.81 -4.44 17.90
CA VAL A 239 -5.85 -5.55 17.88
C VAL A 239 -4.94 -5.32 19.07
N THR A 240 -5.36 -5.75 20.25
CA THR A 240 -4.41 -6.00 21.33
C THR A 240 -3.61 -7.21 20.87
N ALA A 241 -2.33 -6.99 20.56
CA ALA A 241 -1.36 -8.07 20.63
C ALA A 241 -1.51 -8.68 22.03
N ARG A 242 -2.15 -9.86 22.10
CA ARG A 242 -2.15 -10.63 23.33
C ARG A 242 -0.76 -11.23 23.38
N GLU A 243 0.12 -10.60 24.16
CA GLU A 243 1.34 -11.27 24.60
C GLU A 243 0.96 -12.65 25.13
N PRO A 244 1.70 -13.71 24.79
CA PRO A 244 1.47 -15.00 25.39
C PRO A 244 1.80 -14.85 26.87
N THR A 245 0.77 -14.75 27.70
CA THR A 245 0.91 -14.86 29.15
C THR A 245 1.59 -16.18 29.42
N GLY A 246 2.84 -16.09 29.88
CA GLY A 246 3.61 -17.23 30.36
C GLY A 246 2.74 -18.03 31.30
N HIS A 247 2.41 -19.25 30.88
CA HIS A 247 1.81 -20.22 31.76
C HIS A 247 2.94 -20.74 32.65
N ASP A 248 2.92 -20.28 33.88
CA ASP A 248 3.73 -20.79 34.99
C ASP A 248 3.17 -22.17 35.37
N PRO A 249 3.88 -23.30 35.16
CA PRO A 249 3.39 -24.58 35.63
C PRO A 249 3.76 -24.75 37.10
N ALA A 250 2.73 -24.79 37.96
CA ALA A 250 2.87 -25.21 39.35
C ALA A 250 3.43 -26.66 39.44
N PRO A 251 4.18 -26.99 40.51
CA PRO A 251 5.11 -28.12 40.51
C PRO A 251 4.41 -29.44 40.84
N THR A 252 4.60 -30.45 39.98
CA THR A 252 4.23 -31.83 40.26
C THR A 252 5.38 -32.53 40.99
N ARG A 253 5.12 -32.92 42.24
CA ARG A 253 5.97 -33.84 43.02
C ARG A 253 5.81 -35.28 42.51
N ALA A 254 6.92 -35.90 42.09
CA ALA A 254 7.25 -37.31 42.37
C ALA A 254 8.71 -37.59 41.94
N ALA A 255 9.45 -38.28 42.81
CA ALA A 255 10.79 -38.84 42.59
C ALA A 255 10.68 -40.40 42.60
N PRO A 256 11.74 -41.21 42.45
CA PRO A 256 13.08 -41.02 41.84
C PRO A 256 13.50 -42.14 40.84
N THR A 257 14.60 -41.89 40.12
CA THR A 257 15.67 -42.82 39.64
C THR A 257 15.35 -44.12 38.90
N GLU A 258 15.91 -44.30 37.68
CA GLU A 258 17.09 -45.14 37.37
C GLU A 258 17.44 -45.05 35.86
N ARG A 259 18.66 -44.59 35.53
CA ARG A 259 19.81 -45.31 34.92
C ARG A 259 19.70 -45.70 33.42
N GLY A 260 20.65 -45.18 32.63
CA GLY A 260 21.11 -45.77 31.36
C GLY A 260 21.47 -44.73 30.28
N GLY A 261 22.74 -44.32 30.18
CA GLY A 261 23.31 -43.68 28.97
C GLY A 261 23.86 -44.73 27.99
N PRO A 262 24.84 -44.40 27.12
CA PRO A 262 25.10 -43.16 26.38
C PRO A 262 25.09 -43.41 24.84
N ASP A 263 25.13 -42.36 24.02
CA ASP A 263 26.12 -42.26 22.93
C ASP A 263 26.00 -40.95 22.14
N ALA A 264 27.15 -40.32 21.97
CA ALA A 264 27.37 -39.12 21.19
C ALA A 264 28.19 -39.47 19.95
N ALA A 265 27.74 -39.05 18.77
CA ALA A 265 28.56 -38.97 17.57
C ALA A 265 28.06 -37.83 16.66
N THR A 266 28.77 -36.72 16.67
CA THR A 266 28.98 -35.79 15.54
C THR A 266 30.26 -36.29 14.81
N PRO A 267 30.61 -35.99 13.54
CA PRO A 267 30.42 -34.71 12.84
C PRO A 267 30.23 -34.77 11.29
N GLY A 268 30.11 -33.61 10.63
CA GLY A 268 30.71 -33.44 9.30
C GLY A 268 30.01 -32.54 8.28
N THR A 269 30.53 -31.32 8.16
CA THR A 269 30.99 -30.67 6.90
C THR A 269 30.00 -30.29 5.78
N CYS A 270 29.90 -28.97 5.58
CA CYS A 270 29.64 -28.21 4.32
C CYS A 270 30.42 -28.75 3.09
N PRO A 271 30.07 -28.44 1.81
CA PRO A 271 30.07 -27.05 1.31
C PRO A 271 29.07 -26.68 0.19
N GLN A 272 29.05 -25.36 -0.07
CA GLN A 272 28.51 -24.63 -1.22
C GLN A 272 29.14 -25.06 -2.57
N PRO A 273 28.51 -24.69 -3.70
CA PRO A 273 29.19 -23.80 -4.68
C PRO A 273 28.28 -22.63 -5.14
N VAL A 274 28.73 -21.36 -5.21
CA VAL A 274 29.38 -20.66 -6.36
C VAL A 274 28.79 -21.01 -7.73
N ASP A 275 28.59 -20.15 -8.74
CA ASP A 275 28.58 -18.70 -8.98
C ASP A 275 28.06 -18.56 -10.44
N SER A 276 27.70 -17.35 -10.87
CA SER A 276 27.52 -16.89 -12.27
C SER A 276 26.16 -17.26 -12.89
N LEU A 277 25.33 -16.33 -13.35
CA LEU A 277 25.57 -15.20 -14.27
C LEU A 277 24.68 -13.99 -13.96
#